data_AF-A0A972MIN5-F1
#
_entry.id   AF-A0A972MIN5-F1
#
_cell.length_a   1.000
_cell.length_b   1.000
_cell.length_c   1.000
_cell.angle_alpha   90.00
_cell.angle_beta   90.00
_cell.angle_gamma   90.00
#
_symmetry.space_group_name_H-M   'P 1'
#
loop_
_entity.id
_entity.type
_entity.pdbx_description
1 polymer ?
#
loop_
_entity_poly.entity_id
_entity_poly.type
_entity_poly.pdbx_seq_one_letter_code
_entity_poly.pdbx_strand_id
1 'polypeptide(L)'
;MKKVFLLLSAVAAVSTGCTQNHQVDMLQRELIELKKEVSQLRTQQKELKMSLMDISQRIDNLSKNVAKNSIEIEKLKNFKKTPPPSELPKEGVEKVIIPENPVDLYKKALDAYYKGKIEEARRYFKEFTEKYKNHELYDNALFWIGQTYYVEGNYTEAIKAWDLLIAGCESGEIVECNKYPMAMLKKAYAYMKMGNIEDAKRIFREIISKFPDSEEAELAQRKLEALK
;
A
#
# COMPACT_ATOMS: atom_id res chain seq x y z
N MET A 1 -60.45 61.49 -0.21
CA MET A 1 -59.49 60.92 0.76
C MET A 1 -59.07 59.50 0.35
N LYS A 2 -58.19 59.35 -0.65
CA LYS A 2 -57.59 58.06 -1.05
C LYS A 2 -56.14 58.30 -1.52
N LYS A 3 -55.28 58.72 -0.59
CA LYS A 3 -53.82 58.87 -0.76
C LYS A 3 -53.12 58.23 0.44
N VAL A 4 -53.20 56.90 0.63
CA VAL A 4 -52.42 56.23 1.70
C VAL A 4 -51.98 54.79 1.35
N PHE A 5 -52.45 54.14 0.29
CA PHE A 5 -52.30 52.67 0.17
C PHE A 5 -51.16 52.13 -0.74
N LEU A 6 -50.29 52.97 -1.29
CA LEU A 6 -49.23 52.50 -2.23
C LEU A 6 -47.81 52.43 -1.64
N LEU A 7 -47.62 52.63 -0.34
CA LEU A 7 -46.27 52.62 0.27
C LEU A 7 -45.97 51.40 1.17
N LEU A 8 -46.91 50.48 1.40
CA LEU A 8 -46.68 49.33 2.30
C LEU A 8 -46.23 48.03 1.62
N SER A 9 -46.29 47.89 0.29
CA SER A 9 -45.89 46.64 -0.38
C SER A 9 -44.41 46.55 -0.77
N ALA A 10 -43.67 47.66 -0.70
CA ALA A 10 -42.23 47.66 -1.02
C ALA A 10 -41.32 47.28 0.16
N VAL A 11 -41.81 47.36 1.40
CA VAL A 11 -40.97 47.13 2.61
C VAL A 11 -40.88 45.63 2.96
N ALA A 12 -41.90 44.83 2.64
CA ALA A 12 -41.92 43.40 2.97
C ALA A 12 -41.09 42.50 2.02
N ALA A 13 -40.89 42.91 0.77
CA ALA A 13 -40.05 42.17 -0.20
C ALA A 13 -38.55 42.41 0.02
N VAL A 14 -38.18 43.56 0.61
CA VAL A 14 -36.78 43.89 0.93
C VAL A 14 -36.31 43.12 2.17
N SER A 15 -37.19 42.88 3.16
CA SER A 15 -36.80 42.16 4.38
C SER A 15 -36.59 40.66 4.17
N THR A 16 -37.36 40.01 3.29
CA THR A 16 -37.17 38.59 2.93
C THR A 16 -35.98 38.36 2.00
N GLY A 17 -35.68 39.32 1.11
CA GLY A 17 -34.48 39.27 0.27
C GLY A 17 -33.19 39.40 1.10
N CYS A 18 -33.20 40.23 2.15
CA CYS A 18 -32.05 40.38 3.05
C CYS A 18 -31.79 39.13 3.90
N THR A 19 -32.81 38.44 4.41
CA THR A 19 -32.61 37.21 5.21
C THR A 19 -32.20 36.00 4.34
N GLN A 20 -32.76 35.87 3.14
CA GLN A 20 -32.39 34.81 2.19
C GLN A 20 -30.95 34.97 1.70
N ASN A 21 -30.53 36.18 1.33
CA ASN A 21 -29.13 36.44 0.95
C ASN A 21 -28.19 36.26 2.14
N HIS A 22 -28.60 36.66 3.34
CA HIS A 22 -27.76 36.46 4.52
C HIS A 22 -27.53 34.98 4.85
N GLN A 23 -28.55 34.13 4.68
CA GLN A 23 -28.42 32.69 4.89
C GLN A 23 -27.54 32.02 3.83
N VAL A 24 -27.65 32.44 2.56
CA VAL A 24 -26.76 31.99 1.48
C VAL A 24 -25.32 32.44 1.74
N ASP A 25 -25.11 33.66 2.19
CA ASP A 25 -23.78 34.18 2.55
C ASP A 25 -23.15 33.41 3.72
N MET A 26 -23.96 33.05 4.73
CA MET A 26 -23.51 32.22 5.86
C MET A 26 -23.10 30.83 5.40
N LEU A 27 -23.91 30.16 4.58
CA LEU A 27 -23.58 28.85 4.02
C LEU A 27 -22.37 28.88 3.10
N GLN A 28 -22.19 29.96 2.33
CA GLN A 28 -21.00 30.15 1.49
C GLN A 28 -19.73 30.30 2.33
N ARG A 29 -19.81 30.99 3.47
CA ARG A 29 -18.69 31.11 4.43
C ARG A 29 -18.35 29.76 5.05
N GLU A 30 -19.35 29.02 5.53
CA GLU A 30 -19.15 27.67 6.07
C GLU A 30 -18.56 26.71 5.03
N LEU A 31 -18.98 26.82 3.77
CA LEU A 31 -18.47 25.99 2.68
C LEU A 31 -17.01 26.33 2.33
N ILE A 32 -16.61 27.61 2.43
CA ILE A 32 -15.21 28.02 2.28
C ILE A 32 -14.37 27.47 3.46
N GLU A 33 -14.90 27.54 4.67
CA GLU A 33 -14.23 27.04 5.88
C GLU A 33 -14.06 25.52 5.85
N LEU A 34 -15.12 24.79 5.49
CA LEU A 34 -15.08 23.33 5.33
C LEU A 34 -14.11 22.90 4.21
N LYS A 35 -14.07 23.64 3.09
CA LYS A 35 -13.08 23.39 2.02
C LYS A 35 -11.65 23.60 2.50
N LYS A 36 -11.43 24.61 3.34
CA LYS A 36 -10.13 24.88 3.96
C LYS A 36 -9.74 23.74 4.91
N GLU A 37 -10.66 23.28 5.76
CA GLU A 37 -10.43 22.13 6.64
C GLU A 37 -10.14 20.85 5.86
N VAL A 38 -10.90 20.55 4.81
CA VAL A 38 -10.64 19.38 3.94
C VAL A 38 -9.26 19.47 3.28
N SER A 39 -8.87 20.65 2.81
CA SER A 39 -7.52 20.89 2.26
C SER A 39 -6.43 20.66 3.32
N GLN A 40 -6.67 21.11 4.54
CA GLN A 40 -5.74 20.97 5.66
C GLN A 40 -5.63 19.50 6.12
N LEU A 41 -6.75 18.79 6.22
CA LEU A 41 -6.79 17.35 6.52
C LEU A 41 -6.06 16.55 5.44
N ARG A 42 -6.22 16.89 4.16
CA ARG A 42 -5.46 16.27 3.06
C ARG A 42 -3.96 16.52 3.20
N THR A 43 -3.56 17.72 3.61
CA THR A 43 -2.16 18.05 3.87
C THR A 43 -1.60 17.24 5.04
N GLN A 44 -2.34 17.15 6.15
CA GLN A 44 -1.95 16.33 7.30
C GLN A 44 -1.88 14.84 6.95
N GLN A 45 -2.80 14.34 6.12
CA GLN A 45 -2.78 12.95 5.66
C GLN A 45 -1.55 12.67 4.79
N LYS A 46 -1.14 13.63 3.95
CA LYS A 46 0.08 13.54 3.15
C LYS A 46 1.33 13.51 4.04
N GLU A 47 1.41 14.39 5.02
CA GLU A 47 2.51 14.42 5.99
C GLU A 47 2.59 13.12 6.81
N LEU A 48 1.44 12.60 7.24
CA LEU A 48 1.37 11.34 7.98
C LEU A 48 1.83 10.16 7.11
N LYS A 49 1.43 10.11 5.84
CA LYS A 49 1.92 9.09 4.89
C LYS A 49 3.43 9.18 4.65
N MET A 50 3.96 10.39 4.46
CA MET A 50 5.41 10.62 4.36
C MET A 50 6.14 10.16 5.63
N SER A 51 5.56 10.43 6.81
CA SER A 51 6.10 9.97 8.08
C SER A 51 6.05 8.46 8.22
N LEU A 52 4.96 7.79 7.80
CA LEU A 52 4.87 6.33 7.77
C LEU A 52 5.90 5.71 6.82
N MET A 53 6.15 6.34 5.67
CA MET A 53 7.18 5.91 4.72
C MET A 53 8.59 6.12 5.27
N ASP A 54 8.88 7.26 5.91
CA ASP A 54 10.15 7.50 6.61
C ASP A 54 10.35 6.49 7.75
N ILE A 55 9.32 6.24 8.55
CA ILE A 55 9.33 5.24 9.62
C ILE A 55 9.58 3.85 9.04
N SER A 56 8.91 3.47 7.95
CA SER A 56 9.16 2.20 7.25
C SER A 56 10.61 2.10 6.79
N GLN A 57 11.14 3.17 6.19
CA GLN A 57 12.53 3.23 5.70
C GLN A 57 13.54 3.19 6.85
N ARG A 58 13.23 3.81 7.99
CA ARG A 58 14.04 3.78 9.21
C ARG A 58 13.98 2.42 9.88
N ILE A 59 12.83 1.76 9.90
CA ILE A 59 12.67 0.37 10.34
C ILE A 59 13.53 -0.54 9.45
N ASP A 60 13.51 -0.36 8.13
CA ASP A 60 14.37 -1.11 7.21
C ASP A 60 15.87 -0.89 7.51
N ASN A 61 16.27 0.35 7.79
CA ASN A 61 17.67 0.70 8.08
C ASN A 61 18.13 0.20 9.46
N LEU A 62 17.28 0.30 10.48
CA LEU A 62 17.55 -0.24 11.82
C LEU A 62 17.62 -1.77 11.77
N SER A 63 16.70 -2.41 11.05
CA SER A 63 16.68 -3.86 10.83
C SER A 63 17.98 -4.33 10.15
N LYS A 64 18.48 -3.60 9.15
CA LYS A 64 19.78 -3.87 8.52
C LYS A 64 20.95 -3.75 9.51
N ASN A 65 20.93 -2.78 10.42
CA ASN A 65 21.99 -2.59 11.41
C ASN A 65 21.96 -3.67 12.50
N VAL A 66 20.77 -4.07 12.94
CA VAL A 66 20.59 -5.20 13.86
C VAL A 66 21.10 -6.49 13.23
N ALA A 67 20.80 -6.74 11.96
CA ALA A 67 21.30 -7.91 11.22
C ALA A 67 22.84 -7.91 11.07
N LYS A 68 23.45 -6.73 10.82
CA LYS A 68 24.92 -6.60 10.78
C LYS A 68 25.55 -6.91 12.14
N ASN A 69 24.99 -6.36 13.22
CA ASN A 69 25.50 -6.59 14.57
C ASN A 69 25.31 -8.03 15.03
N SER A 70 24.23 -8.70 14.63
CA SER A 70 24.02 -10.12 14.97
C SER A 70 25.03 -11.03 14.27
N ILE A 71 25.38 -10.75 13.02
CA ILE A 71 26.42 -11.48 12.27
C ILE A 71 27.80 -11.28 12.91
N GLU A 72 28.08 -10.07 13.41
CA GLU A 72 29.35 -9.77 14.08
C GLU A 72 29.44 -10.47 15.45
N ILE A 73 28.34 -10.53 16.21
CA ILE A 73 28.24 -11.33 17.44
C ILE A 73 28.43 -12.82 17.17
N GLU A 74 27.94 -13.34 16.04
CA GLU A 74 28.10 -14.75 15.65
C GLU A 74 29.54 -15.07 15.23
N LYS A 75 30.20 -14.17 14.51
CA LYS A 75 31.64 -14.26 14.19
C LYS A 75 32.52 -14.24 15.44
N LEU A 76 32.15 -13.45 16.47
CA LEU A 76 32.84 -13.42 17.75
C LEU A 76 32.63 -14.70 18.58
N LYS A 77 31.49 -15.38 18.41
CA LYS A 77 31.20 -16.66 19.07
C LYS A 77 31.92 -17.86 18.43
N ASN A 78 32.27 -17.79 17.14
CA ASN A 78 32.89 -18.90 16.40
C ASN A 78 34.42 -19.03 16.55
N PHE A 79 35.07 -18.31 17.48
CA PHE A 79 36.51 -18.45 17.73
C PHE A 79 36.92 -19.66 18.61
N LYS A 80 35.98 -20.53 19.01
CA LYS A 80 36.32 -21.77 19.73
C LYS A 80 35.52 -22.98 19.25
N LYS A 81 36.14 -23.71 18.31
CA LYS A 81 36.27 -25.18 18.17
C LYS A 81 35.97 -25.68 16.75
N THR A 82 37.01 -26.27 16.14
CA THR A 82 36.98 -27.07 14.91
C THR A 82 36.83 -28.59 15.20
N PRO A 83 36.48 -29.42 14.19
CA PRO A 83 35.72 -30.69 14.29
C PRO A 83 36.59 -31.97 14.16
N PRO A 84 36.02 -33.21 14.21
CA PRO A 84 35.79 -34.01 12.97
C PRO A 84 34.65 -35.10 13.08
N PRO A 85 34.48 -36.11 12.18
CA PRO A 85 33.81 -36.02 10.88
C PRO A 85 32.67 -37.06 10.64
N SER A 86 31.84 -36.78 9.62
CA SER A 86 31.04 -37.72 8.79
C SER A 86 29.85 -38.48 9.41
N GLU A 87 28.66 -37.98 9.11
CA GLU A 87 27.61 -38.75 8.42
C GLU A 87 26.80 -37.76 7.57
N LEU A 88 26.59 -38.04 6.28
CA LEU A 88 25.79 -37.23 5.37
C LEU A 88 24.31 -37.28 5.77
N PRO A 89 23.65 -36.17 6.16
CA PRO A 89 22.21 -36.14 6.31
C PRO A 89 21.60 -35.42 5.10
N LYS A 90 20.68 -36.10 4.42
CA LYS A 90 19.76 -35.53 3.42
C LYS A 90 19.13 -34.26 4.02
N GLU A 91 19.08 -33.18 3.23
CA GLU A 91 18.44 -31.90 3.57
C GLU A 91 17.12 -32.12 4.33
N GLY A 92 17.20 -31.91 5.64
CA GLY A 92 16.03 -31.93 6.52
C GLY A 92 15.28 -30.63 6.33
N VAL A 93 14.01 -30.73 5.97
CA VAL A 93 13.05 -29.63 6.03
C VAL A 93 13.08 -29.08 7.46
N GLU A 94 13.72 -27.92 7.65
CA GLU A 94 13.63 -27.18 8.91
C GLU A 94 12.14 -26.97 9.19
N LYS A 95 11.68 -27.52 10.31
CA LYS A 95 10.25 -27.60 10.64
C LYS A 95 9.72 -26.18 10.84
N VAL A 96 9.00 -25.69 9.84
CA VAL A 96 8.41 -24.34 9.82
C VAL A 96 7.41 -24.23 10.96
N ILE A 97 7.76 -23.52 12.03
CA ILE A 97 6.82 -23.23 13.12
C ILE A 97 5.90 -22.10 12.65
N ILE A 98 4.59 -22.36 12.55
CA ILE A 98 3.58 -21.40 12.08
C ILE A 98 2.90 -20.76 13.32
N PRO A 99 3.02 -19.43 13.51
CA PRO A 99 2.28 -18.73 14.58
C PRO A 99 0.76 -18.80 14.38
N GLU A 100 0.01 -18.89 15.48
CA GLU A 100 -1.48 -18.87 15.47
C GLU A 100 -2.07 -17.45 15.50
N ASN A 101 -1.28 -16.44 15.87
CA ASN A 101 -1.72 -15.04 15.82
C ASN A 101 -1.42 -14.47 14.41
N PRO A 102 -2.40 -13.83 13.74
CA PRO A 102 -2.22 -13.30 12.38
C PRO A 102 -1.10 -12.25 12.30
N VAL A 103 -1.01 -11.33 13.27
CA VAL A 103 0.02 -10.29 13.29
C VAL A 103 1.41 -10.90 13.45
N ASP A 104 1.57 -11.91 14.31
CA ASP A 104 2.86 -12.57 14.51
C ASP A 104 3.26 -13.45 13.32
N LEU A 105 2.30 -14.13 12.68
CA LEU A 105 2.53 -14.88 11.44
C LEU A 105 3.01 -13.94 10.32
N TYR A 106 2.33 -12.81 10.16
CA TYR A 106 2.70 -11.81 9.15
C TYR A 106 4.08 -11.19 9.44
N LYS A 107 4.37 -10.83 10.70
CA LYS A 107 5.71 -10.35 11.12
C LYS A 107 6.80 -11.38 10.83
N LYS A 108 6.53 -12.66 11.10
CA LYS A 108 7.48 -13.75 10.84
C LYS A 108 7.75 -13.94 9.35
N ALA A 109 6.70 -13.79 8.52
CA ALA A 109 6.85 -13.80 7.07
C ALA A 109 7.76 -12.67 6.58
N LEU A 110 7.56 -11.45 7.08
CA LEU A 110 8.41 -10.31 6.78
C LEU A 110 9.86 -10.52 7.25
N ASP A 111 10.06 -10.97 8.49
CA ASP A 111 11.40 -11.25 9.03
C ASP A 111 12.16 -12.27 8.16
N ALA A 112 11.50 -13.35 7.74
CA ALA A 112 12.07 -14.32 6.81
C ALA A 112 12.44 -13.69 5.46
N TYR A 113 11.58 -12.82 4.91
CA TYR A 113 11.83 -12.13 3.64
C TYR A 113 13.08 -11.23 3.74
N TYR A 114 13.18 -10.43 4.79
CA TYR A 114 14.30 -9.52 5.01
C TYR A 114 15.61 -10.24 5.34
N LYS A 115 15.54 -11.45 5.89
CA LYS A 115 16.70 -12.36 6.06
C LYS A 115 17.11 -13.06 4.76
N GLY A 116 16.42 -12.81 3.66
CA GLY A 116 16.68 -13.46 2.37
C GLY A 116 16.17 -14.91 2.29
N LYS A 117 15.42 -15.37 3.29
CA LYS A 117 14.79 -16.68 3.30
C LYS A 117 13.47 -16.63 2.52
N ILE A 118 13.58 -16.40 1.21
CA ILE A 118 12.44 -16.02 0.36
C ILE A 118 11.35 -17.10 0.31
N GLU A 119 11.72 -18.37 0.14
CA GLU A 119 10.76 -19.48 0.16
C GLU A 119 10.07 -19.65 1.52
N GLU A 120 10.79 -19.43 2.61
CA GLU A 120 10.21 -19.48 3.96
C GLU A 120 9.20 -18.35 4.16
N ALA A 121 9.56 -17.13 3.76
CA ALA A 121 8.66 -15.98 3.79
C ALA A 121 7.37 -16.25 2.99
N ARG A 122 7.52 -16.77 1.77
CA ARG A 122 6.39 -17.13 0.91
C ARG A 122 5.46 -18.12 1.58
N ARG A 123 5.99 -19.17 2.22
CA ARG A 123 5.16 -20.14 2.96
C ARG A 123 4.36 -19.46 4.07
N TYR A 124 4.98 -18.57 4.85
CA TYR A 124 4.26 -17.85 5.90
C TYR A 124 3.19 -16.90 5.36
N PHE A 125 3.45 -16.19 4.26
CA PHE A 125 2.41 -15.35 3.64
C PHE A 125 1.27 -16.17 3.03
N LYS A 126 1.56 -17.32 2.40
CA LYS A 126 0.52 -18.22 1.89
C LYS A 126 -0.38 -18.74 3.01
N GLU A 127 0.24 -19.22 4.09
CA GLU A 127 -0.46 -19.64 5.30
C GLU A 127 -1.35 -18.53 5.86
N PHE A 128 -0.85 -17.28 5.88
CA PHE A 128 -1.63 -16.12 6.31
C PHE A 128 -2.87 -15.94 5.41
N THR A 129 -2.70 -15.99 4.09
CA THR A 129 -3.82 -15.81 3.14
C THR A 129 -4.81 -16.97 3.17
N GLU A 130 -4.40 -18.16 3.57
CA GLU A 130 -5.32 -19.30 3.70
C GLU A 130 -6.18 -19.18 4.97
N LYS A 131 -5.57 -18.77 6.09
CA LYS A 131 -6.24 -18.67 7.39
C LYS A 131 -7.02 -17.39 7.61
N TYR A 132 -6.56 -16.26 7.07
CA TYR A 132 -7.03 -14.93 7.44
C TYR A 132 -7.50 -14.10 6.24
N LYS A 133 -8.37 -14.68 5.40
CA LYS A 133 -8.92 -14.05 4.19
C LYS A 133 -9.63 -12.71 4.42
N ASN A 134 -10.23 -12.54 5.60
CA ASN A 134 -10.99 -11.33 5.96
C ASN A 134 -10.18 -10.34 6.82
N HIS A 135 -8.88 -10.57 7.01
CA HIS A 135 -8.04 -9.69 7.84
C HIS A 135 -7.56 -8.48 7.04
N GLU A 136 -7.39 -7.34 7.71
CA GLU A 136 -6.89 -6.08 7.13
C GLU A 136 -5.48 -6.15 6.46
N LEU A 137 -4.75 -7.25 6.65
CA LEU A 137 -3.43 -7.47 6.07
C LEU A 137 -3.46 -8.50 4.92
N TYR A 138 -4.65 -8.93 4.51
CA TYR A 138 -4.81 -9.96 3.48
C TYR A 138 -4.24 -9.51 2.12
N ASP A 139 -4.60 -8.31 1.66
CA ASP A 139 -4.06 -7.70 0.44
C ASP A 139 -2.53 -7.53 0.54
N ASN A 140 -2.05 -7.15 1.72
CA ASN A 140 -0.63 -7.01 2.01
C ASN A 140 0.10 -8.36 1.88
N ALA A 141 -0.46 -9.44 2.42
CA ALA A 141 0.12 -10.77 2.32
C ALA A 141 0.16 -11.27 0.86
N LEU A 142 -0.91 -11.08 0.09
CA LEU A 142 -0.92 -11.39 -1.35
C LEU A 142 0.14 -10.59 -2.12
N PHE A 143 0.28 -9.29 -1.81
CA PHE A 143 1.30 -8.44 -2.40
C PHE A 143 2.71 -8.99 -2.14
N TRP A 144 3.01 -9.40 -0.90
CA TRP A 144 4.31 -9.96 -0.53
C TRP A 144 4.56 -11.35 -1.13
N ILE A 145 3.55 -12.18 -1.33
CA ILE A 145 3.69 -13.43 -2.10
C ILE A 145 4.22 -13.10 -3.51
N GLY A 146 3.60 -12.15 -4.21
CA GLY A 146 4.09 -11.71 -5.52
C GLY A 146 5.53 -11.18 -5.45
N GLN A 147 5.84 -10.42 -4.41
CA GLN A 147 7.18 -9.88 -4.22
C GLN A 147 8.24 -10.96 -3.98
N THR A 148 7.91 -12.04 -3.27
CA THR A 148 8.80 -13.21 -3.08
C THR A 148 9.12 -13.91 -4.40
N TYR A 149 8.16 -14.08 -5.30
CA TYR A 149 8.39 -14.66 -6.62
C TYR A 149 9.22 -13.72 -7.51
N TYR A 150 8.95 -12.41 -7.44
CA TYR A 150 9.66 -11.42 -8.24
C TYR A 150 11.15 -11.36 -7.92
N VAL A 151 11.55 -11.43 -6.64
CA VAL A 151 12.97 -11.37 -6.25
C VAL A 151 13.75 -12.60 -6.71
N GLU A 152 13.10 -13.75 -6.86
CA GLU A 152 13.68 -14.97 -7.43
C GLU A 152 13.65 -14.99 -8.96
N GLY A 153 13.12 -13.95 -9.60
CA GLY A 153 12.98 -13.87 -11.05
C GLY A 153 11.82 -14.68 -11.62
N ASN A 154 10.98 -15.29 -10.77
CA ASN A 154 9.77 -15.99 -11.20
C ASN A 154 8.62 -14.99 -11.45
N TYR A 155 8.76 -14.21 -12.54
CA TYR A 155 7.84 -13.12 -12.85
C TYR A 155 6.42 -13.59 -13.17
N THR A 156 6.25 -14.80 -13.71
CA THR A 156 4.93 -15.36 -14.02
C THR A 156 4.14 -15.64 -12.74
N GLU A 157 4.75 -16.27 -11.74
CA GLU A 157 4.09 -16.51 -10.45
C GLU A 157 3.90 -15.21 -9.65
N ALA A 158 4.82 -14.25 -9.79
CA ALA A 158 4.65 -12.92 -9.20
C ALA A 158 3.38 -12.21 -9.73
N ILE A 159 3.18 -12.24 -11.06
CA ILE A 159 2.01 -11.67 -11.72
C ILE A 159 0.73 -12.36 -11.22
N LYS A 160 0.69 -13.70 -11.14
CA LYS A 160 -0.49 -14.42 -10.63
C LYS A 160 -0.90 -13.99 -9.23
N ALA A 161 0.07 -13.81 -8.32
CA ALA A 161 -0.22 -13.37 -6.96
C ALA A 161 -0.79 -11.94 -6.91
N TRP A 162 -0.23 -11.02 -7.71
CA TRP A 162 -0.77 -9.67 -7.82
C TRP A 162 -2.13 -9.63 -8.54
N ASP A 163 -2.38 -10.54 -9.49
CA ASP A 163 -3.67 -10.66 -10.17
C ASP A 163 -4.78 -11.12 -9.25
N LEU A 164 -4.49 -12.03 -8.31
CA LEU A 164 -5.45 -12.41 -7.27
C LEU A 164 -5.84 -11.21 -6.40
N LEU A 165 -4.86 -10.39 -6.01
CA LEU A 165 -5.13 -9.15 -5.25
C LEU A 165 -5.98 -8.18 -6.09
N ILE A 166 -5.57 -7.91 -7.32
CA ILE A 166 -6.26 -6.98 -8.23
C ILE A 166 -7.72 -7.43 -8.46
N ALA A 167 -7.93 -8.69 -8.82
CA ALA A 167 -9.26 -9.23 -9.08
C ALA A 167 -10.14 -9.25 -7.83
N GLY A 168 -9.57 -9.59 -6.67
CA GLY A 168 -10.27 -9.53 -5.38
C GLY A 168 -10.73 -8.12 -5.02
N CYS A 169 -9.90 -7.11 -5.30
CA CYS A 169 -10.26 -5.70 -5.12
C CYS A 169 -11.30 -5.20 -6.12
N GLU A 170 -11.21 -5.58 -7.40
CA GLU A 170 -12.17 -5.17 -8.42
C GLU A 170 -13.55 -5.80 -8.23
N SER A 171 -13.59 -7.05 -7.75
CA SER A 171 -14.84 -7.75 -7.44
C SER A 171 -15.47 -7.34 -6.11
N GLY A 172 -14.72 -6.67 -5.24
CA GLY A 172 -15.12 -6.34 -3.87
C GLY A 172 -15.05 -7.51 -2.87
N GLU A 173 -14.42 -8.63 -3.25
CA GLU A 173 -14.13 -9.74 -2.33
C GLU A 173 -13.13 -9.32 -1.24
N ILE A 174 -12.12 -8.53 -1.62
CA ILE A 174 -11.15 -7.96 -0.69
C ILE A 174 -11.63 -6.58 -0.25
N VAL A 175 -11.89 -6.43 1.05
CA VAL A 175 -12.36 -5.16 1.63
C VAL A 175 -11.24 -4.11 1.65
N GLU A 176 -10.05 -4.50 2.11
CA GLU A 176 -8.88 -3.61 2.20
C GLU A 176 -8.03 -3.70 0.94
N CYS A 177 -7.96 -2.61 0.17
CA CYS A 177 -7.26 -2.59 -1.13
C CYS A 177 -6.08 -1.60 -1.16
N ASN A 178 -5.41 -1.44 -0.02
CA ASN A 178 -4.32 -0.50 0.16
C ASN A 178 -3.10 -0.84 -0.72
N LYS A 179 -2.93 -2.11 -1.10
CA LYS A 179 -1.84 -2.57 -1.98
C LYS A 179 -2.22 -2.70 -3.45
N TYR A 180 -3.44 -2.34 -3.84
CA TYR A 180 -3.90 -2.51 -5.22
C TYR A 180 -3.10 -1.67 -6.24
N PRO A 181 -2.89 -0.35 -6.07
CA PRO A 181 -2.07 0.42 -7.00
C PRO A 181 -0.63 -0.12 -7.10
N MET A 182 -0.05 -0.50 -5.96
CA MET A 182 1.31 -1.03 -5.86
C MET A 182 1.45 -2.39 -6.55
N ALA A 183 0.45 -3.27 -6.41
CA ALA A 183 0.41 -4.57 -7.09
C ALA A 183 0.37 -4.40 -8.61
N MET A 184 -0.44 -3.45 -9.13
CA MET A 184 -0.45 -3.13 -10.55
C MET A 184 0.90 -2.61 -11.04
N LEU A 185 1.54 -1.72 -10.28
CA LEU A 185 2.85 -1.18 -10.65
C LEU A 185 3.91 -2.29 -10.72
N LYS A 186 3.91 -3.19 -9.74
CA LYS A 186 4.84 -4.33 -9.69
C LYS A 186 4.57 -5.34 -10.79
N LYS A 187 3.30 -5.60 -11.12
CA LYS A 187 2.89 -6.39 -12.28
C LYS A 187 3.45 -5.81 -13.58
N ALA A 188 3.32 -4.49 -13.79
CA ALA A 188 3.91 -3.83 -14.95
C ALA A 188 5.44 -4.01 -15.01
N TYR A 189 6.14 -3.87 -13.88
CA TYR A 189 7.58 -4.13 -13.84
C TYR A 189 7.95 -5.59 -14.12
N ALA A 190 7.16 -6.56 -13.68
CA ALA A 190 7.36 -7.96 -14.03
C ALA A 190 7.22 -8.19 -15.55
N TYR A 191 6.22 -7.60 -16.20
CA TYR A 191 6.11 -7.64 -17.66
C TYR A 191 7.32 -7.01 -18.35
N MET A 192 7.83 -5.88 -17.84
CA MET A 192 9.07 -5.30 -18.37
C MET A 192 10.26 -6.26 -18.25
N LYS A 193 10.40 -6.94 -17.12
CA LYS A 193 11.47 -7.91 -16.89
C LYS A 193 11.38 -9.13 -17.80
N MET A 194 10.17 -9.47 -18.23
CA MET A 194 9.91 -10.53 -19.21
C MET A 194 10.05 -10.06 -20.67
N GLY A 195 10.35 -8.79 -20.93
CA GLY A 195 10.43 -8.22 -22.28
C GLY A 195 9.08 -7.85 -22.89
N ASN A 196 7.99 -8.02 -22.15
CA ASN A 196 6.62 -7.74 -22.59
C ASN A 196 6.29 -6.24 -22.37
N ILE A 197 6.97 -5.37 -23.10
CA ILE A 197 6.92 -3.91 -22.90
C ILE A 197 5.52 -3.34 -23.14
N GLU A 198 4.78 -3.85 -24.13
CA GLU A 198 3.45 -3.32 -24.46
C GLU A 198 2.41 -3.63 -23.37
N ASP A 199 2.48 -4.79 -22.72
CA ASP A 199 1.67 -5.10 -21.55
C ASP A 199 1.99 -4.20 -20.36
N ALA A 200 3.29 -3.96 -20.11
CA ALA A 200 3.71 -3.03 -19.06
C ALA A 200 3.16 -1.62 -19.32
N LYS A 201 3.29 -1.11 -20.55
CA LYS A 201 2.75 0.20 -20.94
C LYS A 201 1.23 0.27 -20.76
N ARG A 202 0.50 -0.80 -21.13
CA ARG A 202 -0.95 -0.86 -20.92
C ARG A 202 -1.31 -0.74 -19.45
N ILE A 203 -0.62 -1.48 -18.57
CA ILE A 203 -0.87 -1.43 -17.13
C ILE A 203 -0.50 -0.07 -16.54
N PHE A 204 0.61 0.55 -16.96
CA PHE A 204 0.96 1.90 -16.50
C PHE A 204 -0.12 2.94 -16.83
N ARG A 205 -0.69 2.88 -18.05
CA ARG A 205 -1.82 3.76 -18.42
C ARG A 205 -3.05 3.49 -17.55
N GLU A 206 -3.30 2.23 -17.23
CA GLU A 206 -4.39 1.83 -16.35
C GLU A 206 -4.22 2.38 -14.93
N ILE A 207 -3.00 2.33 -14.36
CA ILE A 207 -2.69 2.91 -13.04
C ILE A 207 -2.97 4.41 -13.03
N ILE A 208 -2.52 5.14 -14.06
CA ILE A 208 -2.75 6.59 -14.18
C ILE A 208 -4.25 6.90 -14.26
N SER A 209 -5.02 6.08 -14.97
CA SER A 209 -6.46 6.26 -15.11
C SER A 209 -7.23 5.91 -13.83
N LYS A 210 -6.85 4.84 -13.12
CA LYS A 210 -7.57 4.33 -11.94
C LYS A 210 -7.18 5.05 -10.65
N PHE A 211 -5.93 5.45 -10.53
CA PHE A 211 -5.36 6.02 -9.30
C PHE A 211 -4.62 7.34 -9.58
N PRO A 212 -5.26 8.35 -10.21
CA PRO A 212 -4.57 9.53 -10.72
C PRO A 212 -3.78 10.32 -9.67
N ASP A 213 -4.20 10.29 -8.41
CA ASP A 213 -3.56 11.02 -7.30
C ASP A 213 -2.57 10.16 -6.48
N SER A 214 -2.22 8.96 -6.96
CA SER A 214 -1.30 8.04 -6.28
C SER A 214 0.16 8.22 -6.68
N GLU A 215 1.08 7.84 -5.80
CA GLU A 215 2.51 7.78 -6.12
C GLU A 215 2.79 6.78 -7.25
N GLU A 216 2.01 5.70 -7.32
CA GLU A 216 2.10 4.71 -8.40
C GLU A 216 1.74 5.29 -9.77
N ALA A 217 0.77 6.20 -9.85
CA ALA A 217 0.45 6.90 -11.10
C ALA A 217 1.60 7.82 -11.52
N GLU A 218 2.23 8.54 -10.59
CA GLU A 218 3.40 9.37 -10.87
C GLU A 218 4.59 8.52 -11.38
N LEU A 219 4.83 7.37 -10.74
CA LEU A 219 5.86 6.40 -11.17
C LEU A 219 5.54 5.80 -12.53
N ALA A 220 4.28 5.44 -12.78
CA ALA A 220 3.81 4.91 -14.05
C ALA A 220 3.99 5.92 -15.19
N GLN A 221 3.68 7.19 -14.94
CA GLN A 221 3.87 8.28 -15.91
C GLN A 221 5.35 8.42 -16.31
N ARG A 222 6.24 8.53 -15.32
CA ARG A 222 7.69 8.58 -15.57
C ARG A 222 8.19 7.37 -16.37
N LYS A 223 7.64 6.19 -16.07
CA LYS A 223 8.05 4.96 -16.77
C LYS A 223 7.54 4.91 -18.20
N LEU A 224 6.33 5.37 -18.47
CA LEU A 224 5.83 5.50 -19.84
C LEU A 224 6.67 6.46 -20.68
N GLU A 225 7.09 7.58 -20.11
CA GLU A 225 7.96 8.56 -20.78
C GLU A 225 9.32 7.96 -21.15
N ALA A 226 9.91 7.17 -20.25
CA ALA A 226 11.19 6.50 -20.50
C ALA A 226 11.10 5.32 -21.49
N LEU A 227 9.90 4.87 -21.85
CA LEU A 227 9.64 3.74 -22.76
C LEU A 227 9.16 4.17 -24.16
N LYS A 228 9.15 5.48 -24.43
CA LYS A 228 8.94 6.05 -25.76
C LYS A 228 10.21 5.93 -26.59
#